data_AF-A0A951LY75-F1
#
_entry.id   AF-A0A951LY75-F1
#
_cell.length_a   1.000
_cell.length_b   1.000
_cell.length_c   1.000
_cell.angle_alpha   90.00
_cell.angle_beta   90.00
_cell.angle_gamma   90.00
#
_symmetry.space_group_name_H-M   'P 1'
#
loop_
_entity.id
_entity.type
_entity.pdbx_description
1 polymer ?
#
loop_
_entity_poly.entity_id
_entity_poly.type
_entity_poly.pdbx_seq_one_letter_code
_entity_poly.pdbx_strand_id
1 'polypeptide(L)'
;MSSTSQTAFRLASRLDGVGFSDIVKIRNKIMELRAGGASVFQFEGGEPFNNTPAHIKEAMTRALEENKTRYAPSSGIPELRAAIADKVRERN
;
A
#
# COMPACT_ATOMS: atom_id res chain seq x y z
N MET A 1 -14.43 -45.16 14.51
CA MET A 1 -14.97 -43.77 14.51
C MET A 1 -13.84 -42.85 14.93
N SER A 2 -12.96 -42.47 13.99
CA SER A 2 -11.82 -41.61 14.30
C SER A 2 -12.24 -40.15 14.16
N SER A 3 -12.26 -39.46 15.29
CA SER A 3 -12.49 -38.03 15.45
C SER A 3 -11.29 -37.25 14.93
N THR A 4 -11.47 -36.46 13.87
CA THR A 4 -10.48 -35.51 13.39
C THR A 4 -10.50 -34.29 14.31
N SER A 5 -9.45 -34.13 15.14
CA SER A 5 -9.27 -32.93 15.96
C SER A 5 -8.97 -31.72 15.06
N GLN A 6 -9.96 -30.84 14.89
CA GLN A 6 -9.76 -29.52 14.30
C GLN A 6 -8.86 -28.69 15.22
N THR A 7 -7.62 -28.45 14.82
CA THR A 7 -6.74 -27.52 15.54
C THR A 7 -7.25 -26.10 15.29
N ALA A 8 -7.73 -25.43 16.34
CA ALA A 8 -8.17 -24.04 16.27
C ALA A 8 -7.03 -23.12 15.81
N PHE A 9 -7.35 -22.13 14.96
CA PHE A 9 -6.40 -21.13 14.50
C PHE A 9 -5.83 -20.36 15.70
N ARG A 10 -4.52 -20.48 15.92
CA ARG A 10 -3.81 -19.86 17.05
C ARG A 10 -3.00 -18.66 16.58
N LEU A 11 -3.35 -17.48 17.08
CA LEU A 11 -2.59 -16.25 16.86
C LEU A 11 -1.25 -16.29 17.61
N ALA A 12 -0.23 -15.64 17.06
CA ALA A 12 1.04 -15.44 17.75
C ALA A 12 0.89 -14.36 18.83
N SER A 13 1.46 -14.59 20.02
CA SER A 13 1.35 -13.67 21.17
C SER A 13 1.80 -12.24 20.89
N ARG A 14 2.74 -12.04 19.96
CA ARG A 14 3.18 -10.70 19.54
C ARG A 14 2.06 -9.84 18.93
N LEU A 15 0.96 -10.45 18.51
CA LEU A 15 -0.20 -9.75 17.96
C LEU A 15 -1.11 -9.15 19.04
N ASP A 16 -0.98 -9.57 20.31
CA ASP A 16 -1.84 -9.08 21.40
C ASP A 16 -1.70 -7.56 21.62
N GLY A 17 -0.55 -6.99 21.27
CA GLY A 17 -0.29 -5.54 21.32
C GLY A 17 -0.68 -4.76 20.07
N VAL A 18 -1.13 -5.42 19.00
CA VAL A 18 -1.47 -4.78 17.72
C VAL A 18 -2.99 -4.62 17.64
N GLY A 19 -3.48 -3.45 18.06
CA GLY A 19 -4.90 -3.09 17.97
C GLY A 19 -5.36 -2.80 16.54
N PHE A 20 -6.68 -2.74 16.36
CA PHE A 20 -7.28 -2.30 15.10
C PHE A 20 -7.16 -0.78 14.96
N SER A 21 -6.77 -0.31 13.77
CA SER A 21 -6.58 1.13 13.50
C SER A 21 -7.90 1.90 13.53
N ASP A 22 -7.98 2.94 14.36
CA ASP A 22 -9.14 3.83 14.41
C ASP A 22 -9.31 4.65 13.12
N ILE A 23 -8.21 4.96 12.42
CA ILE A 23 -8.24 5.61 11.11
C ILE A 23 -9.00 4.75 10.09
N VAL A 24 -8.81 3.42 10.14
CA VAL A 24 -9.52 2.49 9.25
C VAL A 24 -11.01 2.46 9.59
N LYS A 25 -11.39 2.48 10.87
CA LYS A 25 -12.81 2.54 11.28
C LYS A 25 -13.50 3.80 10.73
N ILE A 26 -12.84 4.96 10.85
CA ILE A 26 -13.35 6.24 10.35
C ILE A 26 -13.50 6.17 8.82
N ARG A 27 -12.47 5.71 8.10
CA ARG A 27 -12.51 5.58 6.63
C ARG A 27 -13.66 4.68 6.16
N ASN A 28 -13.84 3.53 6.79
CA ASN A 28 -14.94 2.61 6.46
C ASN A 28 -16.30 3.28 6.66
N LYS A 29 -16.47 4.01 7.78
CA LYS A 29 -17.71 4.74 8.04
C LYS A 29 -17.99 5.82 6.98
N ILE A 30 -16.97 6.54 6.53
CA ILE A 30 -17.10 7.54 5.47
C ILE A 30 -17.54 6.87 4.15
N MET A 31 -16.96 5.72 3.81
CA MET A 31 -17.34 4.95 2.62
C MET A 31 -18.79 4.47 2.69
N GLU A 32 -19.23 3.95 3.84
CA GLU A 32 -20.63 3.54 4.08
C GLU A 32 -21.60 4.71 3.91
N LEU A 33 -21.29 5.85 4.52
CA LEU A 33 -22.14 7.05 4.44
C LEU A 33 -22.27 7.57 3.01
N ARG A 34 -21.15 7.60 2.25
CA ARG A 34 -21.16 7.98 0.83
C ARG A 34 -21.97 7.01 -0.02
N ALA A 35 -21.81 5.69 0.21
CA ALA A 35 -22.59 4.67 -0.49
C ALA A 35 -24.10 4.79 -0.20
N GLY A 36 -24.47 5.23 1.00
CA GLY A 36 -25.83 5.58 1.39
C GLY A 36 -26.34 6.94 0.85
N GLY A 37 -25.56 7.64 0.03
CA GLY A 37 -25.94 8.93 -0.57
C GLY A 37 -25.70 10.16 0.31
N ALA A 38 -25.07 10.01 1.48
CA ALA A 38 -24.73 11.16 2.32
C ALA A 38 -23.57 11.96 1.73
N SER A 39 -23.67 13.30 1.81
CA SER A 39 -22.56 14.19 1.49
C SER A 39 -21.56 14.21 2.65
N VAL A 40 -20.35 13.72 2.42
CA VAL A 40 -19.29 13.62 3.44
C VAL A 40 -18.01 14.26 2.93
N PHE A 41 -17.57 15.33 3.60
CA PHE A 41 -16.27 15.94 3.37
C PHE A 41 -15.18 15.15 4.09
N GLN A 42 -14.15 14.75 3.33
CA GLN A 42 -13.11 13.83 3.78
C GLN A 42 -11.83 14.64 4.05
N PHE A 43 -11.37 14.63 5.30
CA PHE A 43 -10.20 15.40 5.75
C PHE A 43 -9.15 14.53 6.46
N GLU A 44 -9.37 13.23 6.53
CA GLU A 44 -8.49 12.25 7.18
C GLU A 44 -7.49 11.58 6.22
N GLY A 45 -7.64 11.82 4.91
CA GLY A 45 -6.76 11.25 3.88
C GLY A 45 -5.36 11.87 3.91
N GLY A 46 -4.32 11.03 3.94
CA GLY A 46 -2.92 11.44 3.85
C GLY A 46 -2.31 11.29 2.45
N GLU A 47 -3.07 10.80 1.48
CA GLU A 47 -2.60 10.68 0.09
C GLU A 47 -2.83 11.98 -0.69
N PRO A 48 -1.89 12.39 -1.56
CA PRO A 48 -2.11 13.52 -2.44
C PRO A 48 -3.26 13.24 -3.42
N PHE A 49 -4.12 14.22 -3.64
CA PHE A 49 -5.24 14.12 -4.60
C PHE A 49 -4.80 14.12 -6.08
N ASN A 50 -3.52 14.39 -6.36
CA ASN A 50 -3.03 14.49 -7.72
C ASN A 50 -2.81 13.10 -8.32
N ASN A 51 -3.25 12.91 -9.55
CA ASN A 51 -2.93 11.72 -10.34
C ASN A 51 -1.41 11.59 -10.52
N THR A 52 -0.92 10.36 -10.59
CA THR A 52 0.48 10.07 -10.98
C THR A 52 0.82 10.79 -12.30
N PRO A 53 1.95 11.54 -12.36
CA PRO A 53 2.39 12.24 -13.57
C PRO A 53 2.51 11.34 -14.82
N ALA A 54 2.22 11.89 -16.00
CA ALA A 54 2.18 11.13 -17.26
C ALA A 54 3.51 10.41 -17.58
N HIS A 55 4.65 11.08 -17.41
CA HIS A 55 5.96 10.47 -17.68
C HIS A 55 6.26 9.25 -16.79
N ILE A 56 5.74 9.20 -15.56
CA ILE A 56 5.86 8.02 -14.69
C ILE A 56 4.99 6.88 -15.22
N LYS A 57 3.75 7.19 -15.65
CA LYS A 57 2.85 6.20 -16.27
C LYS A 57 3.47 5.59 -17.53
N GLU A 58 4.03 6.41 -18.40
CA GLU A 58 4.71 5.97 -19.62
C GLU A 58 5.94 5.09 -19.33
N ALA A 59 6.75 5.46 -18.33
CA ALA A 59 7.89 4.65 -17.91
C ALA A 59 7.47 3.29 -17.35
N MET A 60 6.36 3.24 -16.58
CA MET A 60 5.79 1.97 -16.10
C MET A 60 5.30 1.10 -17.26
N THR A 61 4.56 1.67 -18.22
CA THR A 61 4.10 0.94 -19.41
C THR A 61 5.27 0.38 -20.20
N ARG A 62 6.31 1.18 -20.44
CA ARG A 62 7.51 0.73 -21.15
C ARG A 62 8.21 -0.42 -20.42
N ALA A 63 8.34 -0.34 -19.10
CA ALA A 63 8.93 -1.41 -18.30
C ALA A 63 8.14 -2.73 -18.41
N LEU A 64 6.81 -2.64 -18.51
CA LEU A 64 5.95 -3.80 -18.77
C LEU A 64 6.20 -4.40 -20.16
N GLU A 65 6.26 -3.56 -21.21
CA GLU A 65 6.55 -4.02 -22.59
C GLU A 65 7.95 -4.67 -22.69
N GLU A 66 8.93 -4.13 -21.97
CA GLU A 66 10.30 -4.67 -21.86
C GLU A 66 10.39 -5.91 -20.94
N ASN A 67 9.26 -6.41 -20.42
CA ASN A 67 9.18 -7.56 -19.53
C ASN A 67 10.03 -7.44 -18.25
N LYS A 68 10.15 -6.23 -17.68
CA LYS A 68 10.79 -5.97 -16.38
C LYS A 68 9.92 -6.43 -15.20
N THR A 69 9.56 -7.72 -15.18
CA THR A 69 8.58 -8.34 -14.26
C THR A 69 9.18 -9.43 -13.37
N ARG A 70 10.50 -9.66 -13.49
CA ARG A 70 11.22 -10.67 -12.71
C ARG A 70 11.78 -10.05 -11.43
N TYR A 71 12.31 -10.92 -10.55
CA TYR A 71 12.87 -10.48 -9.28
C TYR A 71 13.92 -9.37 -9.48
N ALA A 72 13.73 -8.29 -8.74
CA ALA A 72 14.78 -7.30 -8.49
C ALA A 72 15.62 -7.75 -7.29
N PRO A 73 16.85 -7.23 -7.13
CA PRO A 73 17.60 -7.37 -5.89
C PRO A 73 16.77 -6.91 -4.69
N SER A 74 16.92 -7.55 -3.53
CA SER A 74 16.17 -7.17 -2.31
C SER A 74 16.40 -5.72 -1.89
N SER A 75 17.52 -5.12 -2.29
CA SER A 75 17.85 -3.72 -2.07
C SER A 75 17.18 -2.74 -3.05
N GLY A 76 16.48 -3.23 -4.07
CA GLY A 76 16.02 -2.45 -5.22
C GLY A 76 17.02 -2.44 -6.39
N ILE A 77 16.56 -2.01 -7.56
CA ILE A 77 17.36 -1.94 -8.80
C ILE A 77 18.46 -0.86 -8.70
N PRO A 78 19.67 -1.10 -9.23
CA PRO A 78 20.80 -0.17 -9.11
C PRO A 78 20.49 1.26 -9.58
N GLU A 79 19.77 1.39 -10.69
CA GLU A 79 19.44 2.67 -11.33
C GLU A 79 18.54 3.53 -10.44
N LEU A 80 17.56 2.91 -9.76
CA LEU A 80 16.68 3.60 -8.82
C LEU A 80 17.47 4.08 -7.59
N ARG A 81 18.38 3.24 -7.08
CA ARG A 81 19.20 3.60 -5.93
C ARG A 81 20.12 4.78 -6.23
N ALA A 82 20.73 4.79 -7.41
CA ALA A 82 21.56 5.92 -7.87
C ALA A 82 20.71 7.20 -7.99
N ALA A 83 19.56 7.14 -8.67
CA ALA A 83 18.67 8.28 -8.84
C ALA A 83 18.16 8.86 -7.50
N ILE A 84 17.86 8.01 -6.51
CA ILE A 84 17.49 8.46 -5.16
C ILE A 84 18.67 9.17 -4.49
N ALA A 85 19.87 8.61 -4.55
CA ALA A 85 21.06 9.21 -3.95
C ALA A 85 21.34 10.60 -4.53
N ASP A 86 21.22 10.75 -5.85
CA ASP A 86 21.44 12.02 -6.53
C ASP A 86 20.35 13.04 -6.17
N LYS A 87 19.06 12.65 -6.15
CA LYS A 87 17.97 13.51 -5.68
C LYS A 87 18.25 14.04 -4.27
N VAL A 88 18.70 13.16 -3.36
CA VAL A 88 18.97 13.52 -1.96
C VAL A 88 20.15 14.49 -1.87
N ARG A 89 21.17 14.37 -2.71
CA ARG A 89 22.31 15.30 -2.73
C ARG A 89 21.94 16.69 -3.26
N GLU A 90 21.06 16.75 -4.25
CA GLU A 90 20.73 18.00 -4.95
C GLU A 90 19.57 18.77 -4.30
N ARG A 91 18.60 18.07 -3.70
CA ARG A 91 17.26 18.61 -3.38
C ARG A 91 16.73 18.17 -2.01
N ASN A 92 17.59 18.00 -1.02
CA ASN A 92 17.22 17.83 0.40
C ASN A 92 18.08 18.72 1.29
#